data_AF-A0A0R0LS29-F1
#
_entry.id   AF-A0A0R0LS29-F1
#
_cell.length_a   1.000
_cell.length_b   1.000
_cell.length_c   1.000
_cell.angle_alpha   90.00
_cell.angle_beta   90.00
_cell.angle_gamma   90.00
#
_symmetry.space_group_name_H-M   'P 1'
#
loop_
_entity.id
_entity.type
_entity.pdbx_description
1 polymer ?
#
loop_
_entity_poly.entity_id
_entity_poly.type
_entity_poly.pdbx_seq_one_letter_code
_entity_poly.pdbx_strand_id
1 'polypeptide(L)'
;MIDASDIERAAMRQCLKAFGEAAGAIGFAKPLGDYSEAEALRVIDAIVTGYTDAMAAHHEASKYPPVRGMRPAPDPLAHPFADLEDDLPWEEPKGAKP
;
A
#
# COMPACT_ATOMS: atom_id res chain seq x y z
N MET A 1 -11.34 -9.42 -22.75
CA MET A 1 -10.62 -9.86 -21.54
C MET A 1 -9.64 -8.76 -21.20
N ILE A 2 -9.62 -8.28 -19.96
CA ILE A 2 -8.68 -7.20 -19.57
C ILE A 2 -7.26 -7.78 -19.62
N ASP A 3 -6.37 -7.12 -20.36
CA ASP A 3 -4.94 -7.44 -20.37
C ASP A 3 -4.28 -6.83 -19.13
N ALA A 4 -4.64 -7.37 -17.96
CA ALA A 4 -4.12 -6.93 -16.67
C ALA A 4 -2.77 -7.59 -16.39
N SER A 5 -1.81 -6.79 -15.93
CA SER A 5 -0.52 -7.24 -15.41
C SER A 5 -0.68 -8.13 -14.17
N ASP A 6 0.37 -8.85 -13.81
CA ASP A 6 0.34 -9.75 -12.64
C ASP A 6 0.05 -9.01 -11.33
N ILE A 7 0.52 -7.77 -11.21
CA ILE A 7 0.30 -6.91 -10.05
C ILE A 7 -1.18 -6.51 -9.97
N GLU A 8 -1.76 -6.08 -11.09
CA GLU A 8 -3.19 -5.72 -11.16
C GLU A 8 -4.08 -6.94 -10.88
N ARG A 9 -3.71 -8.12 -11.38
CA ARG A 9 -4.40 -9.38 -11.07
C ARG A 9 -4.30 -9.73 -9.58
N ALA A 10 -3.15 -9.50 -8.95
CA ALA A 10 -2.97 -9.74 -7.52
C ALA A 10 -3.86 -8.80 -6.68
N ALA A 11 -3.91 -7.52 -7.02
CA ALA A 11 -4.80 -6.57 -6.34
C ALA A 11 -6.28 -6.91 -6.55
N MET A 12 -6.70 -7.27 -7.78
CA MET A 12 -8.07 -7.73 -8.04
C MET A 12 -8.45 -8.93 -7.16
N ARG A 13 -7.52 -9.87 -6.91
CA ARG A 13 -7.76 -11.00 -6.00
C ARG A 13 -7.89 -10.56 -4.55
N GLN A 14 -7.13 -9.56 -4.10
CA GLN A 14 -7.24 -9.01 -2.74
C GLN A 14 -8.60 -8.30 -2.52
N CYS A 15 -9.14 -7.65 -3.54
CA CYS A 15 -10.46 -7.03 -3.48
C CYS A 15 -11.60 -8.02 -3.22
N LEU A 16 -11.43 -9.32 -3.51
CA LEU A 16 -12.49 -10.33 -3.31
C LEU A 16 -12.96 -10.39 -1.85
N LYS A 17 -12.08 -10.12 -0.89
CA LYS A 17 -12.43 -10.08 0.53
C LYS A 17 -13.34 -8.87 0.83
N ALA A 18 -12.91 -7.67 0.46
CA ALA A 18 -13.69 -6.44 0.67
C ALA A 18 -15.05 -6.50 -0.05
N PHE A 19 -15.08 -7.08 -1.26
CA PHE A 19 -16.30 -7.37 -1.99
C PHE A 19 -17.25 -8.28 -1.19
N GLY A 20 -16.75 -9.41 -0.68
CA GLY A 20 -17.54 -10.35 0.10
C GLY A 20 -18.10 -9.75 1.38
N GLU A 21 -17.32 -8.90 2.07
CA GLU A 21 -17.76 -8.18 3.27
C GLU A 21 -18.87 -7.16 2.95
N ALA A 22 -18.67 -6.33 1.92
CA ALA A 22 -19.64 -5.32 1.51
C ALA A 22 -20.96 -5.96 1.03
N ALA A 23 -20.87 -6.96 0.15
CA ALA A 23 -22.03 -7.64 -0.38
C ALA A 23 -22.69 -8.56 0.67
N GLY A 24 -21.94 -9.11 1.62
CA GLY A 24 -22.48 -9.81 2.78
C GLY A 24 -23.30 -8.90 3.69
N ALA A 25 -22.86 -7.66 3.91
CA ALA A 25 -23.59 -6.66 4.69
C ALA A 25 -24.89 -6.19 4.01
N ILE A 26 -24.92 -6.16 2.68
CA ILE A 26 -26.11 -5.84 1.87
C ILE A 26 -27.07 -7.04 1.81
N GLY A 27 -26.52 -8.25 1.84
CA GLY A 27 -27.27 -9.50 1.69
C GLY A 27 -27.23 -10.00 0.25
N PHE A 28 -26.52 -11.11 0.03
CA PHE A 28 -26.38 -11.80 -1.26
C PHE A 28 -27.65 -12.51 -1.75
N ALA A 29 -28.78 -12.31 -1.08
CA ALA A 29 -30.04 -13.01 -1.37
C ALA A 29 -30.72 -12.50 -2.66
N LYS A 30 -30.39 -11.29 -3.10
CA LYS A 30 -30.89 -10.70 -4.34
C LYS A 30 -29.78 -10.62 -5.40
N PRO A 31 -30.10 -10.78 -6.68
CA PRO A 31 -29.11 -10.64 -7.75
C PRO A 31 -28.58 -9.20 -7.80
N LEU A 32 -27.35 -9.01 -8.31
CA LEU A 32 -26.75 -7.67 -8.46
C LEU A 32 -27.64 -6.69 -9.25
N GLY A 33 -28.48 -7.20 -10.16
CA GLY A 33 -29.43 -6.38 -10.93
C GLY A 33 -30.53 -5.73 -10.09
N ASP A 34 -30.79 -6.24 -8.89
CA ASP A 34 -31.81 -5.71 -7.96
C ASP A 34 -31.19 -4.83 -6.86
N TYR A 35 -29.91 -4.47 -7.01
CA TYR A 35 -29.26 -3.55 -6.09
C TYR A 35 -29.74 -2.14 -6.42
N SER A 36 -30.14 -1.41 -5.38
CA SER A 36 -30.30 0.04 -5.49
C SER A 36 -28.96 0.68 -5.80
N GLU A 37 -28.99 1.89 -6.35
CA GLU A 37 -27.79 2.65 -6.66
C GLU A 37 -26.86 2.78 -5.43
N ALA A 38 -27.42 3.04 -4.25
CA ALA A 38 -26.65 3.15 -3.01
C ALA A 38 -25.94 1.83 -2.62
N GLU A 39 -26.59 0.69 -2.82
CA GLU A 39 -25.99 -0.63 -2.56
C GLU A 39 -24.91 -0.96 -3.57
N ALA A 40 -25.15 -0.67 -4.86
CA ALA A 40 -24.16 -0.88 -5.91
C ALA A 40 -22.92 0.00 -5.69
N LEU A 41 -23.12 1.29 -5.39
CA LEU A 41 -22.03 2.22 -5.08
C LEU A 41 -21.23 1.75 -3.88
N ARG A 42 -21.86 1.22 -2.84
CA ARG A 42 -21.16 0.69 -1.66
C ARG A 42 -20.23 -0.48 -2.00
N VAL A 43 -20.66 -1.38 -2.89
CA VAL A 43 -19.82 -2.50 -3.34
C VAL A 43 -18.67 -2.01 -4.22
N ILE A 44 -18.95 -1.07 -5.13
CA ILE A 44 -17.94 -0.48 -6.01
C ILE A 44 -16.87 0.24 -5.17
N ASP A 45 -17.29 1.05 -4.22
CA ASP A 45 -16.40 1.79 -3.32
C ASP A 45 -15.48 0.82 -2.56
N ALA A 46 -16.03 -0.22 -1.94
CA ALA A 46 -15.24 -1.24 -1.25
C ALA A 46 -14.19 -1.93 -2.16
N ILE A 47 -14.54 -2.22 -3.42
CA ILE A 47 -13.61 -2.82 -4.38
C ILE A 47 -12.50 -1.83 -4.76
N VAL A 48 -12.87 -0.59 -5.11
CA VAL A 48 -11.92 0.44 -5.58
C VAL A 48 -10.96 0.84 -4.47
N THR A 49 -11.46 1.01 -3.23
CA THR A 49 -10.61 1.24 -2.05
C THR A 49 -9.63 0.09 -1.87
N GLY A 50 -10.11 -1.16 -1.81
CA GLY A 50 -9.23 -2.32 -1.64
C GLY A 50 -8.20 -2.48 -2.76
N TYR A 51 -8.56 -2.11 -4.00
CA TYR A 51 -7.64 -2.14 -5.13
C TYR A 51 -6.54 -1.08 -4.99
N THR A 52 -6.93 0.14 -4.63
CA THR A 52 -6.02 1.27 -4.44
C THR A 52 -5.05 0.99 -3.31
N ASP A 53 -5.54 0.45 -2.19
CA ASP A 53 -4.73 0.07 -1.04
C ASP A 53 -3.72 -1.04 -1.40
N ALA A 54 -4.16 -2.05 -2.16
CA ALA A 54 -3.28 -3.13 -2.63
C ALA A 54 -2.18 -2.61 -3.57
N MET A 55 -2.51 -1.67 -4.46
CA MET A 55 -1.55 -1.01 -5.35
C MET A 55 -0.55 -0.15 -4.56
N ALA A 56 -1.03 0.62 -3.58
CA ALA A 56 -0.19 1.44 -2.72
C ALA A 56 0.80 0.58 -1.92
N ALA A 57 0.32 -0.50 -1.29
CA ALA A 57 1.16 -1.44 -0.55
C ALA A 57 2.21 -2.11 -1.45
N HIS A 58 1.85 -2.46 -2.69
CA HIS A 58 2.82 -2.99 -3.65
C HIS A 58 3.87 -1.95 -4.03
N HIS A 59 3.48 -0.70 -4.29
CA HIS A 59 4.40 0.40 -4.58
C HIS A 59 5.36 0.67 -3.41
N GLU A 60 4.86 0.67 -2.18
CA GLU A 60 5.69 0.83 -0.97
C GLU A 60 6.69 -0.31 -0.82
N ALA A 61 6.26 -1.56 -0.98
CA ALA A 61 7.13 -2.73 -0.91
C ALA A 61 8.19 -2.75 -2.01
N SER A 62 7.87 -2.21 -3.19
CA SER A 62 8.76 -2.15 -4.35
C SER A 62 9.78 -1.00 -4.26
N LYS A 63 9.50 0.03 -3.45
CA LYS A 63 10.34 1.23 -3.32
C LYS A 63 11.75 0.92 -2.81
N TYR A 64 11.90 -0.12 -1.98
CA TYR A 64 13.18 -0.57 -1.44
C TYR A 64 13.39 -2.07 -1.71
N PRO A 65 13.94 -2.44 -2.88
CA PRO A 65 14.19 -3.83 -3.22
C PRO A 65 15.05 -4.51 -2.15
N PRO A 66 14.65 -5.68 -1.60
CA PRO A 66 15.44 -6.38 -0.61
C PRO A 66 16.80 -6.80 -1.19
N VAL A 67 17.88 -6.19 -0.71
CA VAL A 67 19.24 -6.59 -1.09
C VAL A 67 19.65 -7.79 -0.22
N ARG A 68 19.88 -8.95 -0.84
CA ARG A 68 20.23 -10.20 -0.15
C ARG A 68 21.44 -9.99 0.76
N GLY A 69 21.26 -10.24 2.07
CA GLY A 69 22.32 -10.11 3.08
C GLY A 69 22.40 -8.73 3.74
N MET A 70 21.61 -7.75 3.31
CA MET A 70 21.39 -6.50 4.03
C MET A 70 20.04 -6.50 4.74
N ARG A 71 19.97 -5.80 5.88
CA ARG A 71 18.68 -5.47 6.50
C ARG A 71 17.90 -4.54 5.56
N PRO A 72 16.55 -4.61 5.52
CA PRO A 72 15.74 -3.65 4.79
C PRO A 72 16.19 -2.23 5.16
N ALA A 73 16.49 -1.41 4.15
CA ALA A 73 16.88 -0.03 4.39
C ALA A 73 15.71 0.68 5.09
N PRO A 74 15.91 1.31 6.26
CA PRO A 74 14.89 2.13 6.88
C PRO A 74 14.51 3.27 5.91
N ASP A 75 13.25 3.69 5.92
CA ASP A 75 12.80 4.76 5.04
C ASP A 75 13.64 6.03 5.29
N PRO A 76 14.41 6.52 4.31
CA PRO A 76 15.22 7.74 4.46
C PRO A 76 14.38 8.97 4.79
N LEU A 77 13.07 8.94 4.56
CA LEU A 77 12.15 10.01 4.96
C LEU A 77 11.52 9.83 6.35
N ALA A 78 11.69 8.66 6.99
CA ALA A 78 11.22 8.48 8.37
C ALA A 78 12.03 9.34 9.34
N HIS A 79 13.33 9.55 9.06
CA HIS A 79 14.21 10.44 9.80
C HIS A 79 15.14 11.21 8.84
N PRO A 80 14.63 12.23 8.13
CA PRO A 80 15.32 12.90 7.02
C PRO A 80 16.54 13.74 7.42
N PHE A 81 16.87 13.78 8.72
CA PHE A 81 18.01 14.51 9.28
C PHE A 81 18.80 13.70 10.32
N ALA A 82 18.58 12.38 10.43
CA ALA A 82 19.27 11.56 11.44
C ALA A 82 20.77 11.38 11.14
N ASP A 83 21.18 11.55 9.89
CA ASP A 83 22.57 11.58 9.43
C ASP A 83 23.16 13.01 9.41
N LEU A 84 22.31 14.04 9.49
CA LEU A 84 22.74 15.44 9.40
C LEU A 84 23.67 15.85 10.54
N GLU A 85 23.57 15.27 11.74
CA GLU A 85 24.47 15.56 12.87
C GLU A 85 25.93 15.18 12.60
N ASP A 86 26.16 14.17 11.76
CA ASP A 86 27.51 13.72 11.37
C ASP A 86 27.99 14.33 10.04
N ASP A 87 27.08 14.90 9.24
CA ASP A 87 27.32 15.38 7.87
C ASP A 87 27.47 16.91 7.76
N LEU A 88 27.65 17.66 8.86
CA LEU A 88 27.94 19.10 8.81
C LEU A 88 29.44 19.34 8.58
N PRO A 89 29.91 19.68 7.36
CA PRO A 89 31.34 19.86 7.07
C PRO A 89 31.99 21.06 7.77
N TRP A 90 31.21 21.88 8.48
CA TRP A 90 31.66 23.07 9.21
C TRP A 90 31.59 22.91 10.75
N GLU A 91 31.13 21.77 11.27
CA GLU A 91 31.24 21.47 12.70
C GLU A 91 32.52 20.65 12.97
N GLU A 92 33.33 21.08 13.94
CA GLU A 92 34.48 20.29 14.38
C GLU A 92 33.98 18.99 15.04
N PRO A 93 34.55 17.82 14.72
CA PRO A 93 34.11 16.55 15.30
C PRO A 93 34.21 16.61 16.82
N LYS A 94 33.08 16.48 17.51
CA LYS A 94 33.00 16.40 18.98
C LYS A 94 33.64 15.10 19.47
N GLY A 95 34.96 15.09 19.53
CA GLY A 95 35.70 13.89 19.91
C GLY A 95 37.22 13.98 19.80
N ALA A 96 37.80 15.11 19.39
CA ALA A 96 39.24 15.33 19.52
C ALA A 96 39.61 15.51 21.01
N LYS A 97 39.84 14.39 21.69
CA LYS A 97 40.55 14.40 22.98
C LYS A 97 41.99 14.89 22.75
N PRO A 98 42.55 15.63 23.73
CA PRO A 98 43.85 16.28 23.61
C PRO A 98 45.02 15.31 23.45
#